data_AF-D6C4L5-F1
#
_entry.id   AF-D6C4L5-F1
#
_cell.length_a   1.000
_cell.length_b   1.000
_cell.length_c   1.000
_cell.angle_alpha   90.00
_cell.angle_beta   90.00
_cell.angle_gamma   90.00
#
_symmetry.space_group_name_H-M   'P 1'
#
loop_
_entity.id
_entity.type
_entity.pdbx_description
1 polymer ?
#
loop_
_entity_poly.entity_id
_entity_poly.type
_entity_poly.pdbx_seq_one_letter_code
_entity_poly.pdbx_strand_id
1 'polypeptide(L)' 'MKVTAVLMVAVLVLTACQLTTANTTDYVRRIPARKSTMSRRECSESGEWCGLDPALCCGSSCFFTCN' A
#
# COMPACT_ATOMS: atom_id res chain seq x y z
N MET A 1 24.37 2.81 43.07
CA MET A 1 23.02 3.42 43.04
C MET A 1 22.73 4.27 41.78
N LYS A 2 23.74 4.88 41.12
CA LYS A 2 23.50 5.71 39.91
C LYS A 2 23.19 4.89 38.65
N VAL A 3 23.79 3.70 38.51
CA VAL A 3 23.65 2.85 37.32
C VAL A 3 22.22 2.31 37.15
N THR A 4 21.57 1.93 38.25
CA THR A 4 20.19 1.44 38.24
C THR A 4 19.20 2.51 37.77
N ALA A 5 19.39 3.77 38.17
CA ALA A 5 18.54 4.87 37.72
C ALA A 5 18.66 5.08 36.20
N VAL A 6 19.89 5.07 35.65
CA VAL A 6 20.12 5.21 34.21
C VAL A 6 19.50 4.05 33.42
N LEU A 7 19.63 2.82 33.92
CA LEU A 7 19.01 1.64 33.31
C LEU A 7 17.48 1.75 33.27
N MET A 8 16.85 2.18 34.36
CA MET A 8 15.38 2.35 34.41
C MET A 8 14.90 3.39 33.38
N VAL A 9 15.61 4.51 33.25
CA VAL A 9 15.28 5.54 32.25
C VAL A 9 15.46 5.00 30.83
N ALA A 10 16.54 4.27 30.55
CA ALA A 10 16.77 3.68 29.23
C ALA A 10 15.67 2.67 28.85
N VAL A 11 15.24 1.83 29.80
CA VAL A 11 14.14 0.87 29.60
C VAL A 11 12.81 1.59 29.35
N LEU A 12 12.53 2.68 30.06
CA LEU A 12 11.34 3.52 29.83
C LEU A 12 11.33 4.15 28.43
N VAL A 13 12.47 4.64 27.96
CA VAL A 13 12.59 5.21 26.60
C VAL A 13 12.40 4.13 25.53
N LEU A 14 13.04 2.96 25.70
CA LEU A 14 12.89 1.84 24.78
C LEU A 14 11.44 1.33 24.72
N THR A 15 10.76 1.24 25.86
CA THR A 15 9.34 0.83 25.91
C THR A 15 8.41 1.88 25.30
N ALA A 16 8.68 3.18 25.46
CA ALA A 16 7.92 4.24 24.79
C ALA A 16 8.09 4.23 23.26
N CYS A 17 9.30 3.93 22.76
CA CYS A 17 9.54 3.70 21.34
C CYS A 17 8.74 2.50 20.83
N GLN A 18 8.77 1.36 21.54
CA GLN A 18 8.00 0.17 21.17
C GLN A 18 6.49 0.43 21.20
N LEU A 19 5.98 1.18 22.19
CA LEU A 19 4.57 1.53 22.28
C LEU A 19 4.13 2.47 21.16
N THR A 20 5.00 3.40 20.75
CA THR A 20 4.79 4.26 19.57
C THR A 20 4.81 3.43 18.30
N THR A 21 5.76 2.50 18.16
CA THR A 21 5.81 1.60 17.01
C THR A 21 4.59 0.68 16.95
N ALA A 22 4.15 0.11 18.08
CA ALA A 22 2.93 -0.70 18.16
C ALA A 22 1.68 0.10 17.77
N ASN A 23 1.56 1.33 18.29
CA ASN A 23 0.50 2.25 17.88
C ASN A 23 0.57 2.55 16.38
N THR A 24 1.76 2.83 15.83
CA THR A 24 1.90 2.99 14.38
C THR A 24 1.56 1.72 13.63
N THR A 25 1.82 0.51 14.15
CA THR A 25 1.41 -0.73 13.49
C THR A 25 -0.09 -0.96 13.55
N ASP A 26 -0.81 -0.47 14.57
CA ASP A 26 -2.27 -0.52 14.61
C ASP A 26 -2.90 0.52 13.67
N TYR A 27 -2.30 1.70 13.55
CA TYR A 27 -2.70 2.67 12.51
C TYR A 27 -2.33 2.17 11.11
N VAL A 28 -1.18 1.50 10.94
CA VAL A 28 -0.68 0.94 9.67
C VAL A 28 -1.37 -0.38 9.32
N ARG A 29 -1.97 -1.10 10.27
CA ARG A 29 -2.89 -2.23 10.00
C ARG A 29 -4.27 -1.74 9.55
N ARG A 30 -4.70 -0.56 9.99
CA ARG A 30 -5.96 0.07 9.58
C ARG A 30 -5.85 0.91 8.32
N ILE A 31 -4.66 1.34 7.94
CA ILE A 31 -4.38 1.64 6.55
C ILE A 31 -4.41 0.26 5.89
N PRO A 32 -5.46 -0.11 5.14
CA PRO A 32 -5.35 -1.32 4.33
C PRO A 32 -4.03 -1.14 3.62
N ALA A 33 -3.11 -2.11 3.75
CA ALA A 33 -1.91 -2.15 2.95
C ALA A 33 -2.36 -1.58 1.62
N ARG A 34 -1.87 -0.39 1.26
CA ARG A 34 -2.06 0.14 -0.08
C ARG A 34 -1.34 -0.93 -0.86
N LYS A 35 -2.09 -2.00 -1.15
CA LYS A 35 -1.95 -2.88 -2.26
C LYS A 35 -1.78 -1.83 -3.30
N SER A 36 -0.54 -1.62 -3.69
CA SER A 36 -0.26 -1.20 -5.01
C SER A 36 -0.89 -2.29 -5.88
N THR A 37 -2.22 -2.26 -6.01
CA THR A 37 -2.83 -1.96 -7.29
C THR A 37 -2.19 -0.66 -7.77
N MET A 38 -0.88 -0.72 -8.04
CA MET A 38 -0.35 -0.11 -9.22
C MET A 38 -1.26 -0.72 -10.26
N SER A 39 -2.24 0.11 -10.62
CA SER A 39 -3.29 -0.10 -11.57
C SER A 39 -2.86 -1.26 -12.46
N ARG A 40 -3.34 -2.48 -12.18
CA ARG A 40 -3.59 -3.41 -13.27
C ARG A 40 -4.65 -2.60 -13.99
N ARG A 41 -4.21 -1.77 -14.95
CA ARG A 41 -5.12 -1.12 -15.88
C ARG A 41 -5.96 -2.30 -16.31
N GLU A 42 -7.20 -2.32 -15.86
CA GLU A 42 -8.18 -3.28 -16.32
C GLU A 42 -8.21 -2.97 -17.80
N CYS A 43 -7.42 -3.75 -18.53
CA CYS A 43 -7.42 -3.66 -19.94
C CYS A 43 -8.76 -4.28 -20.34
N SER A 44 -9.49 -3.59 -21.20
CA SER A 44 -10.78 -4.02 -21.66
C SER A 44 -10.62 -5.33 -22.42
N GLU A 45 -11.52 -6.28 -22.11
CA GLU A 45 -11.64 -7.53 -22.85
C GLU A 45 -12.21 -7.27 -24.26
N SER A 46 -12.11 -8.27 -25.15
CA SER A 46 -12.69 -8.15 -26.48
C SER A 46 -14.20 -7.86 -26.42
N GLY A 47 -14.65 -6.90 -27.22
CA GLY A 47 -16.03 -6.40 -27.25
C GLY A 47 -16.30 -5.18 -26.37
N GLU A 48 -15.39 -4.81 -25.45
CA GLU A 48 -15.56 -3.61 -24.64
C GLU A 48 -15.21 -2.33 -25.39
N TRP A 49 -15.88 -1.22 -25.03
CA TRP A 49 -15.72 0.07 -25.70
C TRP A 49 -14.38 0.72 -25.34
N CYS A 50 -13.53 0.89 -26.34
CA CYS A 50 -12.20 1.48 -26.20
C CYS A 50 -12.09 2.84 -26.93
N GLY A 51 -13.15 3.26 -27.63
CA GLY A 51 -13.16 4.46 -28.45
C GLY A 51 -12.16 4.34 -29.59
N LEU A 52 -10.97 4.91 -29.40
CA LEU A 52 -9.84 4.89 -30.35
C LEU A 52 -8.50 4.68 -29.62
N ASP A 53 -8.52 4.28 -28.35
CA ASP A 53 -7.32 4.18 -27.51
C ASP A 53 -6.82 2.72 -27.47
N PRO A 54 -5.74 2.36 -28.19
CA PRO A 54 -5.25 0.97 -28.22
C PRO A 54 -4.67 0.52 -26.88
N ALA A 55 -4.26 1.46 -26.01
CA ALA A 55 -3.72 1.16 -24.70
C ALA A 55 -4.79 0.72 -23.67
N LEU A 56 -6.08 0.86 -24.01
CA LEU A 56 -7.18 0.39 -23.19
C LEU A 56 -7.40 -1.12 -23.33
N CYS A 57 -7.09 -1.74 -24.48
CA CYS A 57 -7.37 -3.15 -24.74
C CYS A 57 -6.26 -4.08 -24.22
N CYS A 58 -6.60 -5.31 -23.81
CA CYS A 58 -5.64 -6.30 -23.32
C CYS A 58 -4.76 -6.90 -24.44
N GLY A 59 -3.96 -6.08 -25.13
CA GLY A 59 -3.11 -6.51 -26.23
C GLY A 59 -3.85 -6.77 -27.54
N SER A 60 -5.09 -6.25 -27.66
CA SER A 60 -5.89 -6.29 -28.87
C SER A 60 -6.00 -4.91 -29.52
N SER A 61 -6.53 -4.83 -30.73
CA SER A 61 -6.69 -3.57 -31.45
C SER A 61 -7.94 -2.84 -30.96
N CYS A 62 -7.90 -1.51 -30.92
CA CYS A 62 -9.08 -0.71 -30.64
C CYS A 62 -9.69 -0.15 -31.92
N PHE A 63 -10.93 -0.56 -32.25
CA PHE A 63 -11.73 -0.02 -33.35
C PHE A 63 -13.17 0.19 -32.85
N PHE A 64 -13.42 1.27 -32.09
CA PHE A 64 -14.60 1.49 -31.22
C PHE A 64 -14.68 0.52 -30.05
N THR A 65 -14.48 -0.76 -30.30
CA THR A 65 -14.37 -1.81 -29.29
C THR A 65 -13.03 -2.53 -29.41
N CYS A 66 -12.61 -3.20 -28.34
CA CYS A 66 -11.44 -4.07 -28.34
C CYS A 66 -11.72 -5.31 -29.21
N ASN A 67 -10.86 -5.57 -30.20
CA ASN A 67 -10.93 -6.74 -31.10
C ASN A 67 -9.55 -7.34 -31.34
#